data_AF-A0A6C1E0G8-F1
#
_entry.id   AF-A0A6C1E0G8-F1
#
_cell.length_a   1.000
_cell.length_b   1.000
_cell.length_c   1.000
_cell.angle_alpha   90.00
_cell.angle_beta   90.00
_cell.angle_gamma   90.00
#
_symmetry.space_group_name_H-M   'P 1'
#
loop_
_entity.id
_entity.type
_entity.pdbx_description
1 polymer ?
#
loop_
_entity_poly.entity_id
_entity_poly.type
_entity_poly.pdbx_seq_one_letter_code
_entity_poly.pdbx_strand_id
1 'polypeptide(L)'
;MLQVDPSYWKLLYLKEPEFVAKNVYMTFGTVNQRMNDRERSYFTRFVCEMLQNAINEAPSIESFLDNRSQFWQTILQDFLRRESPEFFSIIVPVLDYLSDPVVDFESDPYKIYQEIHGFSSPQHCSPVDDASTKNKFIDNLRCLWHAIEMVAEIYTRKFTPFPLKSGTSALKSSATRQIRILRRLTL
;
A
#
# COMPACT_ATOMS: atom_id res chain seq x y z
N MET A 1 -21.57 -21.29 -16.15
CA MET A 1 -21.52 -20.14 -17.08
C MET A 1 -21.03 -18.86 -16.40
N LEU A 2 -21.63 -18.41 -15.29
CA LEU A 2 -21.25 -17.17 -14.58
C LEU A 2 -19.77 -17.09 -14.12
N GLN A 3 -19.13 -18.22 -13.78
CA GLN A 3 -17.69 -18.25 -13.46
C GLN A 3 -16.80 -18.14 -14.70
N VAL A 4 -17.27 -18.58 -15.87
CA VAL A 4 -16.44 -18.74 -17.08
C VAL A 4 -16.51 -17.49 -17.96
N ASP A 5 -17.66 -16.82 -17.97
CA ASP A 5 -17.87 -15.57 -18.69
C ASP A 5 -18.25 -14.42 -17.71
N PRO A 6 -17.29 -13.53 -17.38
CA PRO A 6 -17.52 -12.41 -16.47
C PRO A 6 -18.47 -11.33 -17.02
N SER A 7 -18.80 -11.36 -18.32
CA SER A 7 -19.71 -10.40 -18.96
C SER A 7 -21.11 -10.42 -18.35
N TYR A 8 -21.56 -11.58 -17.89
CA TYR A 8 -22.85 -11.71 -17.19
C TYR A 8 -22.86 -11.01 -15.84
N TRP A 9 -21.74 -11.09 -15.09
CA TRP A 9 -21.61 -10.35 -13.83
C TRP A 9 -21.56 -8.85 -14.05
N LYS A 10 -20.94 -8.39 -15.16
CA LYS A 10 -20.99 -6.99 -15.57
C LYS A 10 -22.43 -6.52 -15.78
N LEU A 11 -23.21 -7.25 -16.58
CA LEU A 11 -24.61 -6.93 -16.85
C LEU A 11 -25.45 -6.93 -15.57
N LEU A 12 -25.21 -7.90 -14.68
CA LEU A 12 -25.92 -7.99 -13.41
C LEU A 12 -25.52 -6.85 -12.47
N TYR A 13 -24.26 -6.44 -12.44
CA TYR A 13 -23.78 -5.34 -11.60
C TYR A 13 -24.43 -4.00 -11.99
N LEU A 14 -24.69 -3.77 -13.29
CA LEU A 14 -25.40 -2.60 -13.76
C LEU A 14 -26.88 -2.54 -13.30
N LYS A 15 -27.47 -3.68 -12.95
CA LYS A 15 -28.88 -3.79 -12.52
C LYS A 15 -29.03 -3.93 -11.01
N GLU A 16 -28.19 -4.75 -10.39
CA GLU A 16 -28.26 -5.12 -8.98
C GLU A 16 -26.85 -5.15 -8.34
N PRO A 17 -26.20 -3.99 -8.15
CA PRO A 17 -24.82 -3.92 -7.67
C PRO A 17 -24.64 -4.53 -6.27
N GLU A 18 -25.60 -4.34 -5.37
CA GLU A 18 -25.56 -4.93 -4.02
C GLU A 18 -25.63 -6.45 -4.03
N PHE A 19 -26.42 -7.03 -4.94
CA PHE A 19 -26.52 -8.47 -5.09
C PHE A 19 -25.18 -9.04 -5.54
N VAL A 20 -24.57 -8.41 -6.54
CA VAL A 20 -23.25 -8.83 -7.05
C VAL A 20 -22.20 -8.74 -5.95
N ALA A 21 -22.13 -7.63 -5.22
CA ALA A 21 -21.17 -7.45 -4.13
C ALA A 21 -21.25 -8.56 -3.08
N LYS A 22 -22.46 -9.00 -2.73
CA LYS A 22 -22.68 -10.05 -1.72
C LYS A 22 -22.35 -11.46 -2.23
N ASN A 23 -22.63 -11.74 -3.50
CA ASN A 23 -22.67 -13.13 -4.00
C ASN A 23 -21.48 -13.51 -4.90
N VAL A 24 -20.78 -12.53 -5.47
CA VAL A 24 -19.73 -12.81 -6.45
C VAL A 24 -18.60 -13.62 -5.84
N TYR A 25 -18.11 -13.26 -4.66
CA TYR A 25 -17.03 -14.00 -4.00
C TYR A 25 -17.45 -15.43 -3.65
N MET A 26 -18.69 -15.64 -3.17
CA MET A 26 -19.22 -16.99 -2.90
C MET A 26 -19.32 -17.84 -4.17
N THR A 27 -19.57 -17.20 -5.32
CA THR A 27 -19.64 -17.91 -6.59
C THR A 27 -18.29 -18.42 -7.03
N PHE A 28 -17.19 -17.74 -6.71
CA PHE A 28 -15.84 -18.19 -7.04
C PHE A 28 -15.17 -18.98 -5.91
N GLY A 29 -15.68 -18.93 -4.68
CA GLY A 29 -15.16 -19.68 -3.55
C GLY A 29 -15.62 -21.14 -3.50
N THR A 30 -14.83 -22.01 -2.87
CA THR A 30 -15.25 -23.35 -2.46
C THR A 30 -15.92 -23.32 -1.07
N VAL A 31 -16.34 -24.48 -0.55
CA VAL A 31 -16.98 -24.64 0.78
C VAL A 31 -16.17 -24.00 1.92
N ASN A 32 -14.84 -23.93 1.78
CA ASN A 32 -13.95 -23.31 2.77
C ASN A 32 -13.70 -21.81 2.52
N GLN A 33 -14.48 -21.16 1.65
CA GLN A 33 -14.32 -19.78 1.20
C GLN A 33 -12.94 -19.46 0.62
N ARG A 34 -12.20 -20.48 0.16
CA ARG A 34 -10.95 -20.32 -0.58
C ARG A 34 -11.15 -20.70 -2.04
N MET A 35 -10.42 -20.03 -2.93
CA MET A 35 -10.45 -20.30 -4.36
C MET A 35 -9.34 -21.27 -4.76
N ASN A 36 -9.66 -22.31 -5.53
CA ASN A 36 -8.63 -23.11 -6.20
C ASN A 36 -8.01 -22.31 -7.36
N ASP A 37 -6.88 -22.76 -7.91
CA ASP A 37 -6.16 -22.07 -8.99
C ASP A 37 -7.04 -21.68 -10.19
N ARG A 38 -7.97 -22.58 -10.56
CA ARG A 38 -8.93 -22.33 -11.63
C ARG A 38 -9.90 -21.20 -11.28
N GLU A 39 -10.53 -21.24 -10.12
CA GLU A 39 -11.45 -20.20 -9.67
C GLU A 39 -10.75 -18.86 -9.48
N ARG A 40 -9.53 -18.88 -8.93
CA ARG A 40 -8.67 -17.72 -8.79
C ARG A 40 -8.37 -17.04 -10.13
N SER A 41 -8.09 -17.83 -11.16
CA SER A 41 -7.86 -17.34 -12.51
C SER A 41 -9.10 -16.66 -13.09
N TYR A 42 -10.28 -17.28 -12.93
CA TYR A 42 -11.53 -16.71 -13.40
C TYR A 42 -11.96 -15.46 -12.61
N PHE A 43 -11.77 -15.46 -11.30
CA PHE A 43 -12.04 -14.31 -10.45
C PHE A 43 -11.13 -13.13 -10.81
N THR A 44 -9.85 -13.38 -11.05
CA THR A 44 -8.91 -12.36 -11.50
C THR A 44 -9.36 -11.76 -12.84
N ARG A 45 -9.77 -12.61 -13.78
CA ARG A 45 -10.34 -12.14 -15.06
C ARG A 45 -11.57 -11.26 -14.84
N PHE A 46 -12.49 -11.65 -13.95
CA PHE A 46 -13.65 -10.85 -13.59
C PHE A 46 -13.26 -9.48 -13.02
N VAL A 47 -12.31 -9.42 -12.07
CA VAL A 47 -11.82 -8.15 -11.51
C VAL A 47 -11.21 -7.27 -12.60
N CYS A 48 -10.45 -7.84 -13.54
CA CYS A 48 -9.90 -7.10 -14.69
C CYS A 48 -10.99 -6.49 -15.58
N GLU A 49 -12.08 -7.22 -15.84
CA GLU A 49 -13.20 -6.71 -16.63
C GLU A 49 -13.92 -5.56 -15.93
N MET A 50 -14.11 -5.66 -14.60
CA MET A 50 -14.70 -4.57 -13.79
C MET A 50 -13.79 -3.33 -13.78
N LEU A 51 -12.48 -3.53 -13.65
CA LEU A 51 -11.47 -2.46 -13.74
C LEU A 51 -11.50 -1.77 -15.10
N GLN A 52 -11.49 -2.53 -16.20
CA GLN A 52 -11.57 -1.97 -17.54
C GLN A 52 -12.86 -1.18 -17.75
N ASN A 53 -13.98 -1.67 -17.22
CA ASN A 53 -15.23 -0.93 -17.28
C ASN A 53 -15.14 0.40 -16.51
N ALA A 54 -14.57 0.39 -15.30
CA ALA A 54 -14.40 1.60 -14.50
C ALA A 54 -13.47 2.62 -15.18
N ILE A 55 -12.44 2.16 -15.90
CA ILE A 55 -11.57 3.05 -16.71
C ILE A 55 -12.35 3.66 -17.87
N ASN A 56 -13.14 2.86 -18.59
CA ASN A 56 -13.91 3.33 -19.74
C ASN A 56 -15.05 4.29 -19.37
N GLU A 57 -15.61 4.15 -18.16
CA GLU A 57 -16.67 5.02 -17.65
C GLU A 57 -16.13 6.31 -16.99
N ALA A 58 -14.84 6.36 -16.65
CA ALA A 58 -14.26 7.51 -15.99
C ALA A 58 -14.12 8.70 -16.96
N PRO A 59 -14.50 9.92 -16.53
CA PRO A 59 -14.41 11.11 -17.37
C PRO A 59 -12.95 11.55 -17.62
N SER A 60 -12.04 11.20 -16.71
CA SER A 60 -10.60 11.44 -16.84
C SER A 60 -9.80 10.43 -16.02
N ILE A 61 -8.49 10.32 -16.30
CA ILE A 61 -7.57 9.47 -15.53
C ILE A 61 -7.49 9.94 -14.08
N GLU A 62 -7.47 11.26 -13.84
CA GLU A 62 -7.43 11.83 -12.49
C GLU A 62 -8.69 11.44 -11.69
N SER A 63 -9.86 11.57 -12.30
CA SER A 63 -11.13 11.16 -11.68
C SER A 63 -11.18 9.66 -11.38
N PHE A 64 -10.57 8.84 -12.25
CA PHE A 64 -10.43 7.41 -11.99
C PHE A 64 -9.51 7.11 -10.79
N LEU A 65 -8.36 7.80 -10.68
CA LEU A 65 -7.38 7.59 -9.62
C LEU A 65 -7.84 8.11 -8.25
N ASP A 66 -8.60 9.21 -8.22
CA ASP A 66 -9.11 9.79 -6.98
C ASP A 66 -10.30 9.02 -6.40
N ASN A 67 -10.98 8.21 -7.22
CA ASN A 67 -12.11 7.40 -6.77
C ASN A 67 -11.63 6.13 -6.04
N ARG A 68 -11.57 6.20 -4.72
CA ARG A 68 -11.11 5.12 -3.82
C ARG A 68 -12.19 4.12 -3.37
N SER A 69 -13.41 4.24 -3.87
CA SER A 69 -14.55 3.38 -3.48
C SER A 69 -15.12 2.58 -4.64
N GLN A 70 -14.32 2.39 -5.70
CA GLN A 70 -14.76 1.62 -6.86
C GLN A 70 -14.90 0.14 -6.51
N PHE A 71 -15.93 -0.48 -7.07
CA PHE A 71 -16.28 -1.87 -6.79
C PHE A 71 -15.14 -2.88 -7.02
N TRP A 72 -14.37 -2.72 -8.10
CA TRP A 72 -13.21 -3.59 -8.36
C TRP A 72 -12.14 -3.46 -7.28
N GLN A 73 -11.96 -2.27 -6.68
CA GLN A 73 -11.00 -2.04 -5.60
C GLN A 73 -11.44 -2.78 -4.34
N THR A 74 -12.72 -2.66 -3.96
CA THR A 74 -13.30 -3.36 -2.81
C THR A 74 -13.14 -4.87 -2.93
N ILE A 75 -13.51 -5.43 -4.09
CA ILE A 75 -13.41 -6.87 -4.34
C ILE A 75 -11.96 -7.36 -4.38
N LEU A 76 -11.07 -6.58 -4.99
CA LEU A 76 -9.64 -6.92 -5.00
C LEU A 76 -9.04 -6.91 -3.59
N GLN A 77 -9.41 -5.93 -2.76
CA GLN A 77 -8.97 -5.87 -1.36
C GLN A 77 -9.47 -7.07 -0.57
N ASP A 78 -10.74 -7.44 -0.71
CA ASP A 78 -11.30 -8.60 -0.04
C ASP A 78 -10.64 -9.91 -0.49
N PHE A 79 -10.34 -10.03 -1.79
CA PHE A 79 -9.58 -11.15 -2.32
C PHE A 79 -8.17 -11.23 -1.73
N LEU A 80 -7.41 -10.14 -1.74
CA LEU A 80 -6.05 -10.11 -1.19
C LEU A 80 -6.03 -10.43 0.32
N ARG A 81 -6.99 -9.92 1.09
CA ARG A 81 -7.12 -10.21 2.53
C ARG A 81 -7.35 -11.69 2.81
N ARG A 82 -8.15 -12.37 1.99
CA ARG A 82 -8.54 -13.78 2.20
C ARG A 82 -7.53 -14.77 1.61
N GLU A 83 -6.99 -14.47 0.44
CA GLU A 83 -6.18 -15.40 -0.36
C GLU A 83 -4.67 -15.17 -0.23
N SER A 84 -4.26 -14.02 0.31
CA SER A 84 -2.85 -13.69 0.53
C SER A 84 -2.62 -13.03 1.90
N PRO A 85 -3.10 -13.61 3.02
CA PRO A 85 -2.87 -13.07 4.36
C PRO A 85 -1.37 -12.94 4.68
N GLU A 86 -0.53 -13.82 4.14
CA GLU A 86 0.93 -13.77 4.28
C GLU A 86 1.53 -12.49 3.69
N PHE A 87 0.90 -11.86 2.70
CA PHE A 87 1.35 -10.58 2.17
C PHE A 87 1.35 -9.48 3.25
N PHE A 88 0.36 -9.51 4.14
CA PHE A 88 0.28 -8.54 5.24
C PHE A 88 1.30 -8.82 6.34
N SER A 89 1.78 -10.07 6.47
CA SER A 89 2.86 -10.40 7.42
C SER A 89 4.17 -9.68 7.10
N ILE A 90 4.39 -9.30 5.85
CA ILE A 90 5.57 -8.55 5.41
C ILE A 90 5.59 -7.13 6.01
N ILE A 91 4.42 -6.58 6.34
CA ILE A 91 4.24 -5.22 6.90
C ILE A 91 4.40 -5.22 8.42
N VAL A 92 4.23 -6.37 9.10
CA VAL A 92 4.28 -6.47 10.57
C VAL A 92 5.54 -5.83 11.19
N PRO A 93 6.77 -6.07 10.68
CA PRO A 93 7.96 -5.42 11.25
C PRO A 93 7.92 -3.89 11.18
N VAL A 94 7.30 -3.33 10.13
CA VAL A 94 7.12 -1.87 10.01
C VAL A 94 6.13 -1.39 11.06
N LEU A 95 5.02 -2.10 11.28
CA LEU A 95 4.05 -1.74 12.31
C LEU A 95 4.65 -1.83 13.71
N ASP A 96 5.46 -2.86 13.98
CA ASP A 96 6.15 -3.02 15.26
C ASP A 96 7.09 -1.84 15.51
N TYR A 97 7.87 -1.42 14.50
CA TYR A 97 8.75 -0.26 14.59
C TYR A 97 7.98 1.06 14.79
N LEU A 98 6.88 1.25 14.05
CA LEU A 98 6.03 2.45 14.18
C LEU A 98 5.29 2.52 15.51
N SER A 99 5.09 1.38 16.17
CA SER A 99 4.39 1.30 17.46
C SER A 99 5.34 1.35 18.66
N ASP A 100 6.65 1.36 18.44
CA ASP A 100 7.64 1.44 19.50
C ASP A 100 7.61 2.85 20.13
N PRO A 101 7.32 2.98 21.45
CA PRO A 101 7.23 4.28 22.11
C PRO A 101 8.55 5.06 22.15
N VAL A 102 9.68 4.41 21.87
CA VAL A 102 11.00 5.06 21.77
C VAL A 102 11.19 5.74 20.40
N VAL A 103 10.46 5.27 19.38
CA VAL A 103 10.54 5.79 18.03
C VAL A 103 9.71 7.05 17.91
N ASP A 104 10.34 8.09 17.39
CA ASP A 104 9.73 9.41 17.26
C ASP A 104 10.06 9.98 15.88
N PHE A 105 9.04 10.55 15.25
CA PHE A 105 9.09 11.07 13.89
C PHE A 105 8.91 12.59 13.84
N GLU A 106 8.82 13.26 15.00
CA GLU A 106 8.70 14.71 15.02
C GLU A 106 9.93 15.34 14.36
N SER A 107 9.65 16.16 13.35
CA SER A 107 10.66 16.80 12.50
C SER A 107 10.64 18.32 12.65
N ASP A 108 9.81 18.86 13.54
CA ASP A 108 9.77 20.28 13.88
C ASP A 108 10.65 20.56 15.12
N PRO A 109 11.81 21.24 14.95
CA PRO A 109 12.68 21.57 16.07
C PRO A 109 12.02 22.40 17.17
N TYR A 110 11.00 23.20 16.86
CA TYR A 110 10.31 24.02 17.87
C TYR A 110 9.46 23.16 18.80
N LYS A 111 8.81 22.12 18.28
CA LYS A 111 8.05 21.17 19.09
C LYS A 111 8.97 20.28 19.92
N ILE A 112 10.05 19.78 19.31
CA ILE A 112 11.07 19.00 20.01
C ILE A 112 11.64 19.79 21.19
N TYR A 113 11.97 21.07 20.97
CA TYR A 113 12.44 21.95 22.04
C TYR A 113 11.40 22.09 23.15
N GLN A 114 10.13 22.31 22.80
CA GLN A 114 9.05 22.41 23.76
C GLN A 114 8.85 21.12 24.57
N GLU A 115 9.00 19.96 23.96
CA GLU A 115 8.88 18.66 24.64
C GLU A 115 10.04 18.41 25.62
N ILE A 116 11.25 18.80 25.25
CA ILE A 116 12.45 18.64 26.10
C ILE A 116 12.42 19.61 27.28
N HIS A 117 12.13 20.89 27.01
CA HIS A 117 12.31 21.97 27.99
C HIS A 117 11.00 22.36 28.71
N GLY A 118 9.83 21.95 28.20
CA GLY A 118 8.53 22.25 28.78
C GLY A 118 7.96 23.64 28.46
N PHE A 119 8.65 24.43 27.63
CA PHE A 119 8.24 25.76 27.20
C PHE A 119 8.72 26.06 25.76
N SER A 120 8.10 27.04 25.10
CA SER A 120 8.43 27.39 23.72
C SER A 120 9.80 28.08 23.59
N SER A 121 10.49 27.83 22.48
CA SER A 121 11.79 28.46 22.20
C SER A 121 11.70 30.00 22.22
N PRO A 122 12.70 30.70 22.78
CA PRO A 122 12.79 32.16 22.69
C PRO A 122 12.79 32.65 21.24
N GLN A 123 12.12 33.78 20.97
CA GLN A 123 11.94 34.34 19.62
C GLN A 123 13.25 34.65 18.87
N HIS A 124 14.37 34.76 19.58
CA HIS A 124 15.68 35.12 19.02
C HIS A 124 16.70 33.97 19.03
N CYS A 125 16.29 32.77 19.43
CA CYS A 125 17.16 31.59 19.42
C CYS A 125 16.56 30.52 18.51
N SER A 126 17.39 29.96 17.63
CA SER A 126 16.98 28.78 16.88
C SER A 126 16.97 27.58 17.83
N PRO A 127 15.87 26.81 17.90
CA PRO A 127 15.82 25.60 18.72
C PRO A 127 16.95 24.61 18.38
N VAL A 128 17.44 24.61 17.14
CA VAL A 128 18.52 23.72 16.67
C VAL A 128 19.90 24.12 17.20
N ASP A 129 20.05 25.34 17.75
CA ASP A 129 21.29 25.76 18.41
C ASP A 129 21.45 25.10 19.78
N ASP A 130 20.34 24.66 20.40
CA ASP A 130 20.35 23.86 21.62
C ASP A 130 20.81 22.42 21.31
N ALA A 131 21.86 21.96 22.00
CA ALA A 131 22.49 20.67 21.72
C ALA A 131 21.54 19.48 21.96
N SER A 132 20.70 19.54 23.00
CA SER A 132 19.70 18.50 23.27
C SER A 132 18.67 18.40 22.15
N THR A 133 18.10 19.53 21.76
CA THR A 133 17.11 19.62 20.67
C THR A 133 17.71 19.16 19.35
N LYS A 134 18.94 19.58 19.04
CA LYS A 134 19.66 19.17 17.83
C LYS A 134 19.89 17.66 17.77
N ASN A 135 20.33 17.06 18.86
CA ASN A 135 20.59 15.62 18.91
C ASN A 135 19.29 14.83 18.74
N LYS A 136 18.23 15.22 19.47
CA LYS A 136 16.91 14.59 19.37
C LYS A 136 16.32 14.74 17.96
N PHE A 137 16.45 15.91 17.34
CA PHE A 137 16.04 16.14 15.95
C PHE A 137 16.78 15.21 14.97
N ILE A 138 18.10 15.07 15.11
CA ILE A 138 18.88 14.15 14.26
C ILE A 138 18.43 12.70 14.47
N ASP A 139 18.16 12.29 15.71
CA ASP A 139 17.70 10.94 16.01
C ASP A 139 16.30 10.67 15.47
N ASN A 140 15.37 11.64 15.55
CA ASN A 140 14.04 11.54 14.94
C ASN A 140 14.13 11.42 13.41
N LEU A 141 15.02 12.18 12.76
CA LEU A 141 15.26 12.05 11.32
C LEU A 141 15.84 10.69 10.94
N ARG A 142 16.72 10.11 11.79
CA ARG A 142 17.21 8.73 11.59
C ARG A 142 16.09 7.72 11.72
N CYS A 143 15.18 7.91 12.67
CA CYS A 143 14.01 7.06 12.82
C CYS A 143 13.11 7.10 11.58
N LEU A 144 12.81 8.31 11.09
CA LEU A 144 12.05 8.51 9.85
C LEU A 144 12.73 7.84 8.65
N TRP A 145 14.03 8.03 8.49
CA TRP A 145 14.79 7.41 7.42
C TRP A 145 14.75 5.88 7.51
N HIS A 146 14.91 5.32 8.70
CA HIS A 146 14.84 3.88 8.91
C HIS A 146 13.47 3.30 8.54
N ALA A 147 12.37 3.96 8.94
CA ALA A 147 11.02 3.56 8.53
C ALA A 147 10.86 3.55 6.99
N ILE A 148 11.39 4.57 6.31
CA ILE A 148 11.39 4.63 4.84
C ILE A 148 12.18 3.46 4.25
N GLU A 149 13.35 3.13 4.80
CA GLU A 149 14.16 1.99 4.35
C GLU A 149 13.43 0.66 4.53
N MET A 150 12.75 0.46 5.66
CA MET A 150 11.97 -0.76 5.90
C MET A 150 10.84 -0.91 4.86
N VAL A 151 10.11 0.16 4.58
CA VAL A 151 9.06 0.16 3.55
C VAL A 151 9.65 -0.09 2.16
N ALA A 152 10.75 0.58 1.81
CA ALA A 152 11.41 0.40 0.53
C ALA A 152 11.94 -1.03 0.36
N GLU A 153 12.45 -1.67 1.41
CA GLU A 153 12.91 -3.05 1.38
C GLU A 153 11.77 -4.04 1.08
N ILE A 154 10.57 -3.79 1.63
CA ILE A 154 9.38 -4.59 1.33
C ILE A 154 9.10 -4.58 -0.18
N TYR A 155 9.03 -3.39 -0.78
CA TYR A 155 8.72 -3.24 -2.21
C TYR A 155 9.84 -3.70 -3.16
N THR A 156 11.09 -3.74 -2.69
CA THR A 156 12.25 -4.06 -3.55
C THR A 156 12.78 -5.48 -3.42
N ARG A 157 12.73 -6.08 -2.21
CA ARG A 157 13.36 -7.38 -1.93
C ARG A 157 12.37 -8.47 -1.55
N LYS A 158 11.30 -8.11 -0.83
CA LYS A 158 10.29 -9.08 -0.35
C LYS A 158 9.11 -9.21 -1.31
N PHE A 159 9.03 -8.36 -2.32
CA PHE A 159 8.11 -8.50 -3.43
C PHE A 159 8.60 -9.58 -4.42
N THR A 160 8.49 -10.85 -4.02
CA THR A 160 8.38 -11.94 -4.99
C THR A 160 7.23 -11.62 -5.95
N PRO A 161 7.34 -11.95 -7.25
CA PRO A 161 6.36 -11.53 -8.24
C PRO A 161 4.98 -11.94 -7.76
N PHE A 162 4.06 -10.97 -7.76
CA PHE A 162 2.62 -11.18 -7.68
C PHE A 162 2.27 -12.46 -8.45
N PRO A 163 1.31 -13.29 -8.01
CA PRO A 163 0.93 -14.54 -8.70
C PRO A 163 0.24 -14.29 -10.07
N LEU A 164 0.58 -13.21 -10.76
CA LEU A 164 0.28 -12.92 -12.15
C LEU A 164 1.52 -13.26 -12.98
N LYS A 165 1.44 -14.38 -13.71
CA LYS A 165 2.34 -14.68 -14.82
C LYS A 165 2.16 -13.64 -15.95
N SER A 166 2.63 -12.41 -15.78
CA SER A 166 2.86 -11.48 -16.89
C SER A 166 3.63 -10.21 -16.46
N GLY A 167 4.81 -10.00 -17.07
CA GLY A 167 5.32 -8.65 -17.36
C GLY A 167 6.15 -7.91 -16.31
N THR A 168 7.02 -8.54 -15.52
CA THR A 168 7.80 -7.86 -14.45
C THR A 168 9.32 -7.70 -14.72
N SER A 169 9.75 -7.53 -15.97
CA SER A 169 11.17 -7.22 -16.26
C SER A 169 11.51 -5.72 -16.21
N ALA A 170 10.57 -4.83 -16.53
CA ALA A 170 10.83 -3.40 -16.66
C ALA A 170 10.89 -2.63 -15.32
N LEU A 171 10.02 -2.97 -14.36
CA LEU A 171 9.93 -2.27 -13.06
C LEU A 171 11.13 -2.57 -12.14
N LYS A 172 11.70 -3.78 -12.21
CA LYS A 172 12.89 -4.18 -11.42
C LYS A 172 14.14 -3.38 -11.82
N SER A 173 14.26 -3.01 -13.09
CA SER A 173 15.40 -2.23 -13.62
C SER A 173 15.44 -0.81 -13.05
N SER A 174 14.29 -0.15 -12.93
CA SER A 174 14.22 1.27 -12.52
C SER A 174 14.51 1.47 -11.03
N ALA A 175 13.87 0.68 -10.15
CA ALA A 175 14.05 0.79 -8.70
C ALA A 175 15.48 0.46 -8.25
N THR A 176 16.10 -0.55 -8.87
CA THR A 176 17.50 -0.93 -8.58
C THR A 176 18.49 0.16 -9.01
N ARG A 177 18.18 0.91 -10.07
CA ARG A 177 19.04 1.98 -10.60
C ARG A 177 19.00 3.23 -9.73
N GLN A 178 17.82 3.61 -9.21
CA GLN A 178 17.68 4.77 -8.32
C GLN A 178 18.39 4.56 -6.97
N ILE A 179 18.31 3.36 -6.39
CA ILE A 179 19.01 3.04 -5.14
C ILE A 179 20.54 3.01 -5.31
N ARG A 180 21.04 2.58 -6.48
CA ARG A 180 22.48 2.59 -6.79
C ARG A 180 23.05 4.00 -6.94
N ILE A 181 22.26 4.93 -7.45
CA ILE A 181 22.64 6.34 -7.60
C ILE A 181 22.65 7.01 -6.21
N LEU A 182 21.67 6.70 -5.35
CA LEU A 182 21.59 7.30 -4.01
C LEU A 182 22.65 6.75 -3.04
N ARG A 183 23.02 5.46 -3.12
CA ARG A 183 24.15 4.91 -2.35
C ARG A 183 25.53 5.44 -2.76
N ARG A 184 25.65 6.07 -3.93
CA ARG A 184 26.90 6.72 -4.37
C ARG A 184 27.02 8.17 -3.90
N LEU A 185 25.95 8.76 -3.35
CA LEU A 185 25.93 10.14 -2.86
C LEU A 185 26.15 10.23 -1.34
N THR A 186 26.25 9.09 -0.65
CA THR A 186 26.44 8.99 0.82
C THR A 186 27.76 8.30 1.23
N LEU A 187 28.68 8.10 0.27
CA LEU A 187 30.11 7.84 0.49
C LEU A 187 30.91 9.02 -0.08
#